data_AF-A0A1R0GMV3-F1
#
_entry.id   AF-A0A1R0GMV3-F1
#
_cell.length_a   1.000
_cell.length_b   1.000
_cell.length_c   1.000
_cell.angle_alpha   90.00
_cell.angle_beta   90.00
_cell.angle_gamma   90.00
#
_symmetry.space_group_name_H-M   'P 1'
#
loop_
_entity.id
_entity.type
_entity.pdbx_description
1 polymer ?
#
loop_
_entity_poly.entity_id
_entity_poly.type
_entity_poly.pdbx_seq_one_letter_code
_entity_poly.pdbx_strand_id
1 'polypeptide(L)'
;MKVIVLTSIYLFFGSLVLGIKSKAINDINDINAYDPKSLERIQKYYQVGFDDGYKKCEAHKKEKLFYSQPHITKDGAEFIKSKINSECFETECNLDFSLFGDSLDILVRIQCFDCPNLKANQNCMVKLTELMEEGENSIELNLFKCTSFGSWTFVPSNDEGEHKFLKESSDKRGIHLPNSNIKD
;
A
#
# COMPACT_ATOMS: atom_id res chain seq x y z
N MET A 1 9.83 60.97 -24.04
CA MET A 1 10.46 60.41 -22.83
C MET A 1 9.69 59.13 -22.49
N LYS A 2 10.28 57.95 -22.74
CA LYS A 2 9.62 56.65 -22.52
C LYS A 2 9.91 56.22 -21.09
N VAL A 3 8.86 56.08 -20.27
CA VAL A 3 8.95 55.54 -18.92
C VAL A 3 8.58 54.06 -19.00
N ILE A 4 9.56 53.19 -18.78
CA ILE A 4 9.34 51.74 -18.66
C ILE A 4 9.06 51.47 -17.18
N VAL A 5 7.83 51.08 -16.87
CA VAL A 5 7.44 50.63 -15.53
C VAL A 5 7.74 49.12 -15.45
N LEU A 6 8.84 48.78 -14.76
CA LEU A 6 9.14 47.42 -14.32
C LEU A 6 8.40 47.18 -13.00
N THR A 7 7.22 46.56 -13.06
CA THR A 7 6.55 46.03 -11.86
C THR A 7 7.10 44.66 -11.52
N SER A 8 7.71 44.61 -10.33
CA SER A 8 8.38 43.50 -9.68
C SER A 8 7.55 42.22 -9.58
N ILE A 9 8.15 41.10 -9.98
CA ILE A 9 7.68 39.76 -9.63
C ILE A 9 8.18 39.47 -8.21
N TYR A 10 7.28 39.48 -7.23
CA TYR A 10 7.54 38.97 -5.90
C TYR A 10 7.57 37.44 -5.95
N LEU A 11 8.76 36.85 -5.94
CA LEU A 11 8.92 35.43 -5.63
C LEU A 11 8.90 35.27 -4.10
N PHE A 12 7.80 34.71 -3.59
CA PHE A 12 7.70 34.23 -2.22
C PHE A 12 8.71 33.09 -2.02
N PHE A 13 9.84 33.37 -1.37
CA PHE A 13 10.73 32.35 -0.84
C PHE A 13 10.10 31.78 0.44
N GLY A 14 9.34 30.70 0.28
CA GLY A 14 9.01 29.80 1.38
C GLY A 14 10.27 29.03 1.78
N SER A 15 10.86 29.40 2.92
CA SER A 15 12.05 28.78 3.49
C SER A 15 11.79 27.33 3.87
N LEU A 16 12.12 26.38 2.99
CA LEU A 16 12.37 24.99 3.36
C LEU A 16 13.88 24.81 3.52
N VAL A 17 14.36 25.01 4.74
CA VAL A 17 15.75 24.77 5.13
C VAL A 17 15.99 23.26 5.17
N LEU A 18 16.44 22.69 4.05
CA LEU A 18 17.08 21.38 4.03
C LEU A 18 18.58 21.60 3.87
N GLY A 19 19.34 21.08 4.84
CA GLY A 19 20.79 21.22 4.94
C GLY A 19 21.52 20.66 3.73
N ILE A 20 21.80 21.53 2.76
CA ILE A 20 22.80 21.28 1.74
C ILE A 20 24.16 21.42 2.43
N LYS A 21 24.89 20.31 2.55
CA LYS A 21 26.29 20.32 3.02
C LYS A 21 27.07 21.39 2.25
N SER A 22 27.64 22.32 3.03
CA SER A 22 28.44 23.47 2.63
C SER A 22 29.64 23.07 1.76
N LYS A 23 29.41 22.86 0.47
CA LYS A 23 30.46 22.88 -0.56
C LYS A 23 30.06 23.66 -1.81
N ALA A 24 28.77 23.94 -2.00
CA ALA A 24 28.26 24.73 -3.13
C ALA A 24 28.18 26.24 -2.86
N ILE A 25 28.39 26.70 -1.62
CA ILE A 25 28.19 28.12 -1.26
C ILE A 25 29.41 28.99 -1.59
N ASN A 26 30.61 28.41 -1.75
CA ASN A 26 31.81 29.18 -2.07
C ASN A 26 31.93 29.61 -3.53
N ASP A 27 31.11 29.07 -4.44
CA ASP A 27 31.18 29.39 -5.88
C ASP A 27 30.21 30.52 -6.30
N ILE A 28 29.44 31.11 -5.36
CA ILE A 28 28.47 32.17 -5.67
C ILE A 28 29.11 33.57 -5.72
N ASN A 29 30.33 33.73 -5.21
CA ASN A 29 31.02 35.03 -5.21
C ASN A 29 31.73 35.38 -6.53
N ASP A 30 31.65 34.52 -7.55
CA ASP A 30 32.27 34.73 -8.87
C ASP A 30 31.24 34.89 -10.02
N ILE A 31 30.03 35.39 -9.71
CA ILE A 31 28.99 35.69 -10.70
C ILE A 31 29.29 37.05 -11.38
N ASN A 32 30.41 37.14 -12.09
CA ASN A 32 30.64 38.20 -13.07
C ASN A 32 31.07 37.66 -14.45
N ALA A 33 31.06 36.34 -14.65
CA ALA A 33 31.21 35.74 -15.97
C ALA A 33 29.95 34.90 -16.29
N TYR A 34 29.09 35.44 -17.15
CA TYR A 34 27.94 34.71 -17.69
C TYR A 34 28.43 33.62 -18.67
N ASP A 35 28.62 32.40 -18.18
CA ASP A 35 28.87 31.20 -18.99
C ASP A 35 27.55 30.47 -19.26
N PRO A 36 27.05 30.40 -20.50
CA PRO A 36 25.82 29.67 -20.83
C PRO A 36 25.83 28.20 -20.39
N LYS A 37 27.03 27.57 -20.30
CA LYS A 37 27.19 26.18 -19.84
C LYS A 37 27.06 26.03 -18.32
N SER A 38 27.22 27.11 -17.55
CA SER A 38 26.95 27.09 -16.11
C SER A 38 25.44 27.13 -15.85
N LEU A 39 24.69 27.90 -16.63
CA LEU A 39 23.23 27.98 -16.55
C LEU A 39 22.56 26.63 -16.88
N GLU A 40 23.03 25.96 -17.93
CA GLU A 40 22.52 24.64 -18.34
C GLU A 40 22.79 23.56 -17.26
N ARG A 41 23.96 23.61 -16.61
CA ARG A 41 24.28 22.73 -15.48
C ARG A 41 23.38 23.00 -14.28
N ILE A 42 23.16 24.27 -13.93
CA ILE A 42 22.27 24.66 -12.82
C ILE A 42 20.84 24.18 -13.09
N GLN A 43 20.32 24.36 -14.30
CA GLN A 43 19.00 23.86 -14.69
C GLN A 43 18.91 22.34 -14.60
N LYS A 44 19.93 21.62 -15.05
CA LYS A 44 19.99 20.15 -14.94
C LYS A 44 19.96 19.69 -13.48
N TYR A 45 20.76 20.30 -12.60
CA TYR A 45 20.76 19.96 -11.18
C TYR A 45 19.42 20.26 -10.52
N TYR A 46 18.79 21.39 -10.87
CA TYR A 46 17.46 21.73 -10.40
C TYR A 46 16.42 20.71 -10.84
N GLN A 47 16.42 20.32 -12.13
CA GLN A 47 15.48 19.34 -12.65
C GLN A 47 15.63 17.98 -11.97
N VAL A 48 16.87 17.50 -11.77
CA VAL A 48 17.12 16.24 -11.06
C VAL A 48 16.60 16.30 -9.62
N GLY A 49 16.84 17.41 -8.91
CA GLY A 49 16.34 17.60 -7.55
C GLY A 49 14.81 17.68 -7.48
N PHE A 50 14.20 18.35 -8.45
CA PHE A 50 12.74 18.43 -8.59
C PHE A 50 12.14 17.05 -8.87
N ASP A 51 12.68 16.30 -9.83
CA ASP A 51 12.18 14.98 -10.20
C ASP A 51 12.31 13.97 -9.04
N ASP A 52 13.42 13.99 -8.30
CA ASP A 52 13.61 13.16 -7.11
C ASP A 52 12.62 13.53 -5.99
N GLY A 53 12.48 14.82 -5.70
CA GLY A 53 11.51 15.32 -4.72
C GLY A 53 10.07 14.99 -5.10
N TYR A 54 9.71 15.14 -6.36
CA TYR A 54 8.38 14.82 -6.88
C TYR A 54 8.06 13.33 -6.78
N LYS A 55 9.00 12.45 -7.14
CA LYS A 55 8.84 10.99 -6.96
C LYS A 55 8.63 10.60 -5.51
N LYS A 56 9.39 11.19 -4.57
CA LYS A 56 9.21 10.97 -3.14
C LYS A 56 7.84 11.45 -2.64
N CYS A 57 7.38 12.60 -3.14
CA CYS A 57 6.06 13.14 -2.82
C CYS A 57 4.94 12.21 -3.28
N GLU A 58 5.00 11.73 -4.53
CA GLU A 58 4.03 10.77 -5.07
C GLU A 58 4.03 9.44 -4.30
N ALA A 59 5.20 8.93 -3.94
CA ALA A 59 5.32 7.72 -3.11
C ALA A 59 4.65 7.91 -1.73
N HIS A 60 4.97 9.01 -1.04
CA HIS A 60 4.38 9.32 0.27
C HIS A 60 2.87 9.59 0.20
N LYS A 61 2.38 10.15 -0.92
CA LYS A 61 0.94 10.30 -1.16
C LYS A 61 0.23 8.95 -1.32
N LYS A 62 0.83 8.02 -2.07
CA LYS A 62 0.31 6.65 -2.20
C LYS A 62 0.32 5.91 -0.86
N GLU A 63 1.41 6.03 -0.11
CA GLU A 63 1.55 5.47 1.22
C GLU A 63 0.48 6.00 2.18
N LYS A 64 0.24 7.32 2.22
CA LYS A 64 -0.85 7.91 3.00
C LYS A 64 -2.23 7.42 2.59
N LEU A 65 -2.49 7.30 1.29
CA LEU A 65 -3.76 6.77 0.79
C LEU A 65 -3.96 5.32 1.22
N PHE A 66 -2.92 4.50 1.12
CA PHE A 66 -2.92 3.11 1.56
C PHE A 66 -3.17 2.98 3.07
N TYR A 67 -2.48 3.75 3.91
CA TYR A 67 -2.71 3.76 5.36
C TYR A 67 -4.06 4.39 5.77
N SER A 68 -4.66 5.22 4.92
CA SER A 68 -5.98 5.79 5.17
C SER A 68 -7.13 4.86 4.81
N GLN A 69 -6.88 3.88 3.93
CA GLN A 69 -7.86 2.86 3.61
C GLN A 69 -7.69 1.72 4.61
N PRO A 70 -8.77 1.30 5.27
CA PRO A 70 -8.66 0.21 6.21
C PRO A 70 -8.44 -1.07 5.37
N HIS A 71 -7.41 -1.85 5.72
CA HIS A 71 -6.92 -3.01 4.97
C HIS A 71 -6.43 -4.08 5.95
N ILE A 72 -6.14 -5.29 5.45
CA ILE A 72 -5.49 -6.33 6.25
C ILE A 72 -4.08 -5.84 6.61
N THR A 73 -3.78 -5.72 7.90
CA THR A 73 -2.44 -5.33 8.37
C THR A 73 -1.42 -6.41 8.05
N LYS A 74 -0.14 -6.02 8.00
CA LYS A 74 0.96 -6.96 7.81
C LYS A 74 0.95 -8.10 8.85
N ASP A 75 0.73 -7.77 10.13
CA ASP A 75 0.66 -8.75 11.22
C ASP A 75 -0.52 -9.72 11.03
N GLY A 76 -1.68 -9.21 10.58
CA GLY A 76 -2.83 -10.04 10.22
C GLY A 76 -2.56 -10.97 9.04
N ALA A 77 -1.85 -10.48 8.01
CA ALA A 77 -1.42 -11.27 6.87
C ALA A 77 -0.42 -12.37 7.28
N GLU A 78 0.53 -12.07 8.16
CA GLU A 78 1.48 -13.06 8.71
C GLU A 78 0.75 -14.13 9.54
N PHE A 79 -0.23 -13.74 10.36
CA PHE A 79 -1.08 -14.68 11.09
C PHE A 79 -1.82 -15.64 10.15
N ILE A 80 -2.47 -15.11 9.11
CA ILE A 80 -3.15 -15.91 8.09
C ILE A 80 -2.18 -16.89 7.42
N LYS A 81 -1.03 -16.40 6.94
CA LYS A 81 0.02 -17.21 6.27
C LYS A 81 0.51 -18.34 7.17
N SER A 82 0.62 -18.10 8.48
CA SER A 82 1.01 -19.13 9.45
C SER A 82 -0.01 -20.27 9.56
N LYS A 83 -1.30 -19.93 9.47
CA LYS A 83 -2.42 -20.88 9.59
C LYS A 83 -2.68 -21.67 8.31
N ILE A 84 -2.44 -21.11 7.14
CA ILE A 84 -2.58 -21.85 5.87
C ILE A 84 -1.78 -23.15 5.90
N ASN A 85 -0.54 -23.11 6.38
CA ASN A 85 0.31 -24.31 6.42
C ASN A 85 -0.11 -25.34 7.48
N SER A 86 -0.82 -24.93 8.53
CA SER A 86 -1.24 -25.80 9.63
C SER A 86 -2.68 -26.29 9.54
N GLU A 87 -3.51 -25.67 8.71
CA GLU A 87 -4.95 -25.97 8.62
C GLU A 87 -5.36 -26.47 7.23
N CYS A 88 -4.60 -26.15 6.17
CA CYS A 88 -4.92 -26.60 4.81
C CYS A 88 -4.13 -27.87 4.46
N PHE A 89 -4.83 -29.01 4.41
CA PHE A 89 -4.25 -30.34 4.14
C PHE A 89 -4.75 -31.00 2.85
N GLU A 90 -5.68 -30.36 2.15
CA GLU A 90 -6.32 -30.91 0.95
C GLU A 90 -6.00 -30.06 -0.30
N THR A 91 -6.44 -30.54 -1.47
CA THR A 91 -6.34 -29.78 -2.73
C THR A 91 -7.38 -28.66 -2.84
N GLU A 92 -8.30 -28.58 -1.89
CA GLU A 92 -9.26 -27.49 -1.75
C GLU A 92 -9.28 -27.06 -0.28
N CYS A 93 -9.25 -25.76 -0.02
CA CYS A 93 -9.30 -25.24 1.35
C CYS A 93 -10.11 -23.95 1.40
N ASN A 94 -10.88 -23.78 2.47
CA ASN A 94 -11.61 -22.55 2.76
C ASN A 94 -11.39 -22.14 4.21
N LEU A 95 -10.63 -21.07 4.44
CA LEU A 95 -10.27 -20.61 5.77
C LEU A 95 -10.90 -19.25 6.06
N ASP A 96 -11.64 -19.17 7.17
CA ASP A 96 -12.18 -17.93 7.73
C ASP A 96 -11.35 -17.47 8.94
N PHE A 97 -11.09 -16.17 9.03
CA PHE A 97 -10.31 -15.53 10.10
C PHE A 97 -11.06 -14.31 10.65
N SER A 98 -10.83 -13.99 11.92
CA SER A 98 -11.11 -12.68 12.50
C SER A 98 -9.79 -12.06 12.91
N LEU A 99 -9.43 -10.91 12.35
CA LEU A 99 -8.24 -10.17 12.72
C LEU A 99 -8.66 -9.04 13.66
N PHE A 100 -8.28 -9.15 14.92
CA PHE A 100 -8.43 -8.08 15.91
C PHE A 100 -7.89 -6.73 15.41
N GLY A 101 -8.65 -5.66 15.67
CA GLY A 101 -8.25 -4.27 15.50
C GLY A 101 -8.86 -3.41 16.61
N ASP A 102 -8.28 -2.22 16.85
CA ASP A 102 -8.59 -1.39 18.03
C ASP A 102 -10.06 -1.00 18.20
N SER A 103 -10.83 -0.94 17.10
CA SER A 103 -12.26 -0.57 17.12
C SER A 103 -13.15 -1.43 16.22
N LEU A 104 -12.55 -2.17 15.28
CA LEU A 104 -13.23 -3.04 14.33
C LEU A 104 -12.36 -4.27 14.13
N ASP A 105 -12.99 -5.44 14.17
CA ASP A 105 -12.34 -6.68 13.74
C ASP A 105 -12.44 -6.78 12.21
N ILE A 106 -11.48 -7.44 11.58
CA ILE A 106 -11.51 -7.74 10.15
C ILE A 106 -11.85 -9.21 9.96
N LEU A 107 -13.03 -9.50 9.41
CA LEU A 107 -13.34 -10.85 8.96
C LEU A 107 -12.68 -11.06 7.60
N VAL A 108 -11.94 -12.15 7.47
CA VAL A 108 -11.23 -12.53 6.25
C VAL A 108 -11.63 -13.93 5.85
N ARG A 109 -11.84 -14.15 4.56
CA ARG A 109 -12.08 -15.46 3.95
C ARG A 109 -11.10 -15.67 2.81
N ILE A 110 -10.45 -16.83 2.80
CA ILE A 110 -9.50 -17.23 1.76
C ILE A 110 -9.86 -18.62 1.28
N GLN A 111 -10.03 -18.75 -0.02
CA GLN A 111 -10.46 -19.98 -0.68
C GLN A 111 -9.60 -20.24 -1.90
N CYS A 112 -9.15 -21.48 -2.02
CA CYS A 112 -8.54 -21.99 -3.25
C CYS A 112 -9.12 -23.39 -3.50
N PHE A 113 -9.61 -23.62 -4.71
CA PHE A 113 -10.23 -24.88 -5.12
C PHE A 113 -9.84 -25.24 -6.56
N ASP A 114 -10.18 -26.45 -6.99
CA ASP A 114 -9.74 -27.04 -8.27
C ASP A 114 -8.20 -27.08 -8.43
N CYS A 115 -7.46 -27.11 -7.30
CA CYS A 115 -6.00 -27.08 -7.36
C CYS A 115 -5.42 -28.43 -7.80
N PRO A 116 -4.31 -28.43 -8.57
CA PRO A 116 -3.68 -29.66 -9.04
C PRO A 116 -3.01 -30.48 -7.93
N ASN A 117 -2.67 -29.87 -6.79
CA ASN A 117 -2.10 -30.53 -5.62
C ASN A 117 -2.12 -29.60 -4.39
N LEU A 118 -1.88 -30.16 -3.20
CA LEU A 118 -1.82 -29.45 -1.92
C LEU A 118 -0.87 -28.25 -1.95
N LYS A 119 0.33 -28.41 -2.53
CA LYS A 119 1.32 -27.32 -2.59
C LYS A 119 0.84 -26.14 -3.44
N ALA A 120 0.16 -26.42 -4.56
CA ALA A 120 -0.47 -25.38 -5.38
C ALA A 120 -1.58 -24.66 -4.62
N ASN A 121 -2.37 -25.40 -3.82
CA ASN A 121 -3.41 -24.84 -2.96
C ASN A 121 -2.82 -23.90 -1.90
N GLN A 122 -1.83 -24.36 -1.11
CA GLN A 122 -1.18 -23.54 -0.09
C GLN A 122 -0.52 -22.29 -0.70
N ASN A 123 0.17 -22.42 -1.84
CA ASN A 123 0.75 -21.27 -2.55
C ASN A 123 -0.32 -20.29 -3.06
N CYS A 124 -1.45 -20.81 -3.55
CA CYS A 124 -2.60 -20.02 -3.96
C CYS A 124 -3.12 -19.18 -2.80
N MET A 125 -3.36 -19.78 -1.63
CA MET A 125 -3.86 -19.08 -0.46
C MET A 125 -2.87 -18.03 0.08
N VAL A 126 -1.56 -18.36 0.10
CA VAL A 126 -0.51 -17.41 0.52
C VAL A 126 -0.47 -16.20 -0.42
N LYS A 127 -0.49 -16.44 -1.74
CA LYS A 127 -0.45 -15.35 -2.72
C LYS A 127 -1.72 -14.51 -2.68
N LEU A 128 -2.87 -15.14 -2.48
CA LEU A 128 -4.14 -14.44 -2.29
C LEU A 128 -4.09 -13.53 -1.05
N THR A 129 -3.48 -13.98 0.05
CA THR A 129 -3.26 -13.16 1.25
C THR A 129 -2.41 -11.92 0.97
N GLU A 130 -1.33 -12.05 0.17
CA GLU A 130 -0.49 -10.92 -0.22
C GLU A 130 -1.28 -9.87 -1.02
N LEU A 131 -2.16 -10.30 -1.92
CA LEU A 131 -2.99 -9.37 -2.70
C LEU A 131 -4.02 -8.64 -1.82
N MET A 132 -4.55 -9.32 -0.81
CA MET A 132 -5.48 -8.69 0.15
C MET A 132 -4.77 -7.71 1.09
N GLU A 133 -3.48 -7.96 1.40
CA GLU A 133 -2.59 -7.03 2.11
C GLU A 133 -2.37 -5.75 1.29
N GLU A 134 -2.38 -5.82 -0.05
CA GLU A 134 -2.29 -4.66 -0.95
C GLU A 134 -3.59 -3.82 -1.02
N GLY A 135 -4.65 -4.21 -0.30
CA GLY A 135 -5.85 -3.42 -0.09
C GLY A 135 -7.07 -3.85 -0.90
N GLU A 136 -6.98 -4.91 -1.70
CA GLU A 136 -8.14 -5.46 -2.41
C GLU A 136 -9.07 -6.20 -1.43
N ASN A 137 -10.32 -5.73 -1.32
CA ASN A 137 -11.33 -6.29 -0.41
C ASN A 137 -12.03 -7.56 -0.93
N SER A 138 -11.96 -7.79 -2.24
CA SER A 138 -12.59 -8.91 -2.91
C SER A 138 -11.81 -9.26 -4.16
N ILE A 139 -11.39 -10.51 -4.26
CA ILE A 139 -10.49 -10.99 -5.29
C ILE A 139 -11.03 -12.32 -5.83
N GLU A 140 -11.18 -12.41 -7.14
CA GLU A 140 -11.49 -13.66 -7.84
C GLU A 140 -10.57 -13.75 -9.07
N LEU A 141 -9.70 -14.76 -9.09
CA LEU A 141 -8.72 -14.97 -10.16
C LEU A 141 -8.17 -16.39 -10.15
N ASN A 142 -7.33 -16.72 -11.14
CA ASN A 142 -6.68 -18.03 -11.22
C ASN A 142 -5.22 -17.93 -10.75
N LEU A 143 -4.86 -18.60 -9.65
CA LEU A 143 -3.49 -18.67 -9.12
C LEU A 143 -3.01 -20.12 -9.13
N PHE A 144 -1.81 -20.38 -9.64
CA PHE A 144 -1.20 -21.72 -9.60
C PHE A 144 -2.09 -22.84 -10.15
N LYS A 145 -2.97 -22.52 -11.12
CA LYS A 145 -4.01 -23.41 -11.68
C LYS A 145 -5.12 -23.81 -10.70
N CYS A 146 -5.29 -23.05 -9.63
CA CYS A 146 -6.45 -23.07 -8.75
C CYS A 146 -7.40 -21.94 -9.13
N THR A 147 -8.68 -22.14 -8.91
CA THR A 147 -9.63 -21.04 -8.79
C THR A 147 -9.47 -20.44 -7.39
N SER A 148 -9.21 -19.15 -7.29
CA SER A 148 -8.92 -18.45 -6.04
C SER A 148 -9.98 -17.40 -5.76
N PHE A 149 -10.43 -17.36 -4.51
CA PHE A 149 -11.41 -16.39 -4.01
C PHE A 149 -11.01 -15.87 -2.64
N GLY A 150 -10.85 -14.56 -2.52
CA GLY A 150 -10.51 -13.89 -1.27
C GLY A 150 -11.50 -12.75 -1.00
N SER A 151 -11.95 -12.61 0.23
CA SER A 151 -12.72 -11.41 0.62
C SER A 151 -12.47 -11.04 2.07
N TRP A 152 -12.51 -9.74 2.38
CA TRP A 152 -12.46 -9.27 3.75
C TRP A 152 -13.42 -8.11 4.00
N THR A 153 -13.85 -7.95 5.25
CA THR A 153 -14.77 -6.89 5.69
C THR A 153 -14.53 -6.54 7.15
N PHE A 154 -14.94 -5.35 7.57
CA PHE A 154 -14.90 -4.96 8.99
C PHE A 154 -16.16 -5.45 9.70
N VAL A 155 -16.07 -5.79 10.97
CA VAL A 155 -17.22 -5.98 11.85
C VAL A 155 -16.98 -5.25 13.17
N PRO A 156 -18.04 -4.82 13.88
CA PRO A 156 -17.90 -4.30 15.23
C PRO A 156 -17.11 -5.29 16.09
N SER A 157 -16.08 -4.81 16.77
CA SER A 157 -15.31 -5.64 17.69
C SER A 157 -16.13 -5.89 18.95
N ASN A 158 -16.39 -7.17 19.26
CA ASN A 158 -17.17 -7.59 20.42
C ASN A 158 -16.29 -8.11 21.56
N ASP A 159 -14.98 -8.27 21.33
CA ASP A 159 -14.05 -8.96 22.21
C ASP A 159 -12.77 -8.15 22.45
N GLU A 160 -12.19 -8.28 23.64
CA GLU A 160 -10.84 -7.82 23.92
C GLU A 160 -9.82 -8.86 23.37
N GLY A 161 -9.24 -8.62 22.18
CA GLY A 161 -7.78 -8.62 22.09
C GLY A 161 -6.99 -9.72 21.39
N GLU A 162 -7.50 -10.55 20.46
CA GLU A 162 -6.62 -11.48 19.69
C GLU A 162 -7.13 -11.83 18.27
N HIS A 163 -6.22 -12.07 17.32
CA HIS A 163 -6.55 -12.66 16.02
C HIS A 163 -7.01 -14.12 16.18
N LYS A 164 -8.10 -14.50 15.50
CA LYS A 164 -8.77 -15.80 15.62
C LYS A 164 -8.86 -16.50 14.28
N PHE A 165 -8.61 -17.80 14.28
CA PHE A 165 -9.02 -18.70 13.21
C PHE A 165 -10.44 -19.18 13.49
N LEU A 166 -11.38 -18.93 12.58
CA LEU A 166 -12.82 -19.12 12.81
C LEU A 166 -13.37 -20.48 12.38
N LYS A 167 -12.53 -21.32 11.75
CA LYS A 167 -12.79 -22.68 11.23
C LYS A 167 -12.88 -22.75 9.70
N GLU A 168 -12.54 -23.91 9.17
CA GLU A 168 -12.76 -24.31 7.79
C GLU A 168 -14.25 -24.62 7.52
N SER A 169 -14.80 -24.11 6.41
CA SER A 169 -16.20 -24.32 6.04
C SER A 169 -16.33 -24.69 4.57
N SER A 170 -16.50 -25.96 4.24
CA SER A 170 -16.70 -26.42 2.85
C SER A 170 -17.92 -25.83 2.15
N ASP A 171 -18.90 -25.35 2.93
CA ASP A 171 -20.23 -24.98 2.44
C ASP A 171 -20.32 -23.53 1.93
N LYS A 172 -19.27 -22.72 2.11
CA LYS A 172 -19.30 -21.26 1.87
C LYS A 172 -18.46 -20.79 0.67
N ARG A 173 -18.23 -21.67 -0.32
CA ARG A 173 -17.43 -21.37 -1.53
C ARG A 173 -17.97 -20.20 -2.34
N GLY A 174 -17.09 -19.27 -2.73
CA GLY A 174 -17.41 -18.11 -3.55
C GLY A 174 -18.36 -17.09 -2.90
N ILE A 175 -18.66 -17.25 -1.61
CA ILE A 175 -19.56 -16.34 -0.90
C ILE A 175 -18.73 -15.18 -0.33
N HIS A 176 -18.98 -13.97 -0.83
CA HIS A 176 -18.46 -12.74 -0.22
C HIS A 176 -18.94 -12.64 1.23
N LEU A 177 -18.04 -12.24 2.12
CA LEU A 177 -18.43 -11.91 3.49
C LEU A 177 -19.49 -10.79 3.48
N PRO A 178 -20.51 -10.88 4.35
CA PRO A 178 -21.56 -9.86 4.39
C PRO A 178 -20.95 -8.50 4.71
N ASN A 179 -21.33 -7.47 3.95
CA ASN A 179 -20.96 -6.10 4.27
C ASN A 179 -21.54 -5.75 5.65
N SER A 180 -20.73 -5.23 6.57
CA SER A 180 -21.15 -4.86 7.93
C SER A 180 -22.09 -3.66 8.02
N ASN A 181 -22.64 -3.18 6.91
CA ASN A 181 -23.71 -2.20 6.90
C ASN A 181 -25.10 -2.84 7.15
N ILE A 182 -25.20 -3.73 8.13
CA ILE A 182 -26.50 -4.14 8.67
C ILE A 182 -26.69 -3.36 9.97
N LYS A 183 -27.34 -2.20 9.83
CA LYS A 183 -28.00 -1.51 10.94
C LYS A 183 -29.36 -2.16 11.12
N ASP A 184 -29.60 -2.74 12.30
CA ASP A 184 -30.95 -2.85 12.88
C ASP A 184 -31.15 -1.69 13.87
#